data_AF-A0A1S1UD63-F1
#
_entry.id   AF-A0A1S1UD63-F1
#
_cell.length_a   1.000
_cell.length_b   1.000
_cell.length_c   1.000
_cell.angle_alpha   90.00
_cell.angle_beta   90.00
_cell.angle_gamma   90.00
#
_symmetry.space_group_name_H-M   'P 1'
#
loop_
_entity.id
_entity.type
_entity.pdbx_description
1 polymer ?
#
loop_
_entity_poly.entity_id
_entity_poly.type
_entity_poly.pdbx_seq_one_letter_code
_entity_poly.pdbx_strand_id
1 'polypeptide(L)'
;MKTKAPIQPHYFIPEPLDNTRLAHLCGPLDENLRQISAALDVTIFRRGEKFIVGGSNAERAVEILDQFYAIANKVVPLEEVQLALVEQRAGLSAASEHHVNAPASTFVEPDIASPVLKTRRSDLRGRTPHQIAYLRDILEHDISFGVGPAGTGKTYLAVACAVDALERDAVKRIILTRPAVEAGERLGFLPGDLAQKVDPYLRPLYDALYDLLGFDRTQKLFEKQVIEIAPLAYMRGRTLNHAFVILDEAQNTTVEQMKMFLTRIGFGSKAVVTGDVTQVDLHKSQTSGLIDAVHVLKDVRGIGFTQFNSSDVVRHPLVARIVDAYETAQAAGANAAQLLPLITPAAAKNVRKK
;
A
#
# COMPACT_ATOMS: atom_id res chain seq x y z
N MET A 1 24.53 -14.29 -29.93
CA MET A 1 24.52 -14.76 -28.53
C MET A 1 25.51 -13.89 -27.74
N LYS A 2 25.02 -12.94 -26.94
CA LYS A 2 25.87 -12.17 -26.01
C LYS A 2 25.94 -12.97 -24.70
N THR A 3 27.08 -13.58 -24.44
CA THR A 3 27.42 -14.23 -23.17
C THR A 3 27.41 -13.18 -22.06
N LYS A 4 26.44 -13.26 -21.14
CA LYS A 4 26.47 -12.48 -19.88
C LYS A 4 27.75 -12.87 -19.14
N ALA A 5 28.56 -11.89 -18.75
CA ALA A 5 29.73 -12.09 -17.90
C ALA A 5 29.31 -12.80 -16.59
N PRO A 6 30.11 -13.74 -16.05
CA PRO A 6 29.78 -14.41 -14.80
C PRO A 6 29.84 -13.38 -13.66
N ILE A 7 28.67 -13.10 -13.07
CA ILE A 7 28.55 -12.25 -11.88
C ILE A 7 29.25 -13.00 -10.74
N GLN A 8 30.27 -12.39 -10.12
CA GLN A 8 31.00 -13.02 -9.03
C GLN A 8 30.05 -13.28 -7.84
N PRO A 9 30.14 -14.44 -7.18
CA PRO A 9 29.33 -14.72 -6.00
C PRO A 9 29.76 -13.81 -4.84
N HIS A 10 28.78 -13.25 -4.14
CA HIS A 10 29.00 -12.48 -2.92
C HIS A 10 28.93 -13.40 -1.70
N TYR A 11 29.64 -13.03 -0.65
CA TYR A 11 29.73 -13.83 0.58
C TYR A 11 29.24 -13.01 1.77
N PHE A 12 28.48 -13.67 2.63
CA PHE A 12 28.11 -13.15 3.94
C PHE A 12 28.63 -14.11 5.02
N ILE A 13 29.36 -13.56 5.99
CA ILE A 13 29.85 -14.27 7.16
C ILE A 13 29.46 -13.42 8.38
N PRO A 14 28.59 -13.91 9.27
CA PRO A 14 28.12 -13.14 10.41
C PRO A 14 29.23 -12.93 11.46
N GLU A 15 29.39 -11.69 11.93
CA GLU A 15 30.29 -11.33 13.02
C GLU A 15 29.57 -10.46 14.06
N PRO A 16 29.59 -10.80 15.37
CA PRO A 16 30.16 -12.01 15.98
C PRO A 16 29.33 -13.25 15.69
N LEU A 17 29.95 -14.43 15.66
CA LEU A 17 29.28 -15.71 15.41
C LEU A 17 28.39 -16.12 16.60
N ASP A 18 27.08 -16.20 16.37
CA ASP A 18 26.07 -16.64 17.33
C ASP A 18 25.12 -17.63 16.65
N ASN A 19 25.14 -18.89 17.13
CA ASN A 19 24.36 -19.98 16.56
C ASN A 19 22.85 -19.79 16.73
N THR A 20 22.40 -19.10 17.78
CA THR A 20 20.98 -18.80 18.02
C THR A 20 20.49 -17.76 17.02
N ARG A 21 21.26 -16.69 16.80
CA ARG A 21 20.96 -15.69 15.77
C ARG A 21 20.98 -16.29 14.36
N LEU A 22 21.95 -17.15 14.08
CA LEU A 22 22.02 -17.89 12.81
C LEU A 22 20.78 -18.77 12.58
N ALA A 23 20.30 -19.46 13.61
CA ALA A 23 19.10 -20.28 13.52
C ALA A 23 17.84 -19.42 13.27
N HIS A 24 17.72 -18.27 13.96
CA HIS A 24 16.62 -17.33 13.74
C HIS A 24 16.66 -16.70 12.34
N LEU A 25 17.86 -16.33 11.85
CA LEU A 25 18.05 -15.79 10.50
C LEU A 25 17.61 -16.79 9.43
N CYS A 26 17.98 -18.07 9.57
CA CYS A 26 17.64 -19.10 8.59
C CYS A 26 16.16 -19.48 8.65
N GLY A 27 15.57 -19.47 9.85
CA GLY A 27 14.20 -19.93 10.09
C GLY A 27 14.06 -21.45 9.97
N PRO A 28 12.87 -22.01 10.28
CA PRO A 28 12.59 -23.43 10.14
C PRO A 28 12.84 -23.90 8.70
N LEU A 29 13.65 -24.95 8.51
CA LEU A 29 13.98 -25.50 7.19
C LEU A 29 14.48 -24.44 6.17
N ASP A 30 15.26 -23.45 6.63
CA ASP A 30 15.80 -22.38 5.80
C ASP A 30 14.72 -21.56 5.06
N GLU A 31 13.51 -21.46 5.62
CA GLU A 31 12.39 -20.74 5.03
C GLU A 31 12.69 -19.26 4.77
N ASN A 32 13.38 -18.58 5.69
CA ASN A 32 13.73 -17.17 5.53
C ASN A 32 14.71 -16.97 4.36
N LEU A 33 15.70 -17.85 4.22
CA LEU A 33 16.67 -17.79 3.10
C LEU A 33 15.97 -18.01 1.75
N ARG A 34 15.00 -18.92 1.70
CA ARG A 34 14.18 -19.16 0.49
C ARG A 34 13.34 -17.93 0.12
N GLN A 35 12.83 -17.19 1.10
CA GLN A 35 12.06 -15.96 0.86
C GLN A 35 12.94 -14.80 0.37
N ILE A 36 14.10 -14.59 0.99
CA ILE A 36 15.09 -13.59 0.54
C ILE A 36 15.53 -13.92 -0.89
N SER A 37 15.84 -15.20 -1.16
CA SER A 37 16.17 -15.69 -2.50
C SER A 37 15.07 -15.38 -3.52
N ALA A 38 13.81 -15.68 -3.17
CA ALA A 38 12.66 -15.48 -4.04
C ALA A 38 12.30 -14.00 -4.28
N ALA A 39 12.52 -13.13 -3.28
CA ALA A 39 12.18 -11.72 -3.36
C ALA A 39 13.21 -10.91 -4.15
N LEU A 40 14.51 -11.23 -4.03
CA LEU A 40 15.59 -10.55 -4.73
C LEU A 40 15.97 -11.21 -6.06
N ASP A 41 15.36 -12.34 -6.40
CA ASP A 41 15.72 -13.17 -7.55
C ASP A 41 17.22 -13.56 -7.52
N VAL A 42 17.64 -14.12 -6.38
CA VAL A 42 19.00 -14.58 -6.11
C VAL A 42 19.01 -16.03 -5.66
N THR A 43 20.15 -16.68 -5.75
CA THR A 43 20.40 -17.98 -5.16
C THR A 43 21.22 -17.80 -3.88
N ILE A 44 20.72 -18.33 -2.75
CA ILE A 44 21.45 -18.33 -1.48
C ILE A 44 21.78 -19.78 -1.12
N PHE A 45 23.07 -20.07 -0.99
CA PHE A 45 23.58 -21.34 -0.50
C PHE A 45 24.27 -21.13 0.84
N ARG A 46 23.92 -21.95 1.84
CA ARG A 46 24.54 -21.90 3.16
C ARG A 46 25.46 -23.10 3.35
N ARG A 47 26.67 -22.85 3.88
CA ARG A 47 27.60 -23.88 4.35
C ARG A 47 28.15 -23.47 5.72
N GLY A 48 27.54 -24.00 6.77
CA GLY A 48 27.88 -23.63 8.16
C GLY A 48 27.51 -22.18 8.45
N GLU A 49 28.50 -21.38 8.80
CA GLU A 49 28.42 -19.93 9.03
C GLU A 49 28.53 -19.09 7.75
N LYS A 50 28.94 -19.68 6.62
CA LYS A 50 29.15 -18.95 5.38
C LYS A 50 27.95 -19.03 4.45
N PHE A 51 27.51 -17.90 3.94
CA PHE A 51 26.46 -17.77 2.94
C PHE A 51 27.07 -17.33 1.62
N ILE A 52 26.70 -18.01 0.54
CA ILE A 52 27.11 -17.74 -0.83
C ILE A 52 25.89 -17.25 -1.57
N VAL A 53 25.93 -16.03 -2.09
CA VAL A 53 24.83 -15.40 -2.81
C VAL A 53 25.21 -15.22 -4.27
N GLY A 54 24.39 -15.75 -5.18
CA GLY A 54 24.54 -15.58 -6.63
C GLY A 54 23.33 -14.87 -7.25
N GLY A 55 23.55 -14.10 -8.31
CA GLY A 55 22.51 -13.37 -9.03
C GLY A 55 22.83 -11.88 -9.17
N SER A 56 22.03 -11.16 -9.95
CA SER A 56 22.24 -9.72 -10.20
C SER A 56 22.03 -8.84 -8.97
N ASN A 57 21.31 -9.32 -7.96
CA ASN A 57 21.06 -8.61 -6.70
C ASN A 57 21.85 -9.21 -5.52
N ALA A 58 22.96 -9.90 -5.78
CA ALA A 58 23.69 -10.66 -4.75
C ALA A 58 24.25 -9.78 -3.62
N GLU A 59 24.77 -8.59 -3.95
CA GLU A 59 25.24 -7.60 -2.99
C GLU A 59 24.14 -7.18 -2.00
N ARG A 60 22.93 -6.92 -2.50
CA ARG A 60 21.77 -6.53 -1.68
C ARG A 60 21.29 -7.66 -0.77
N ALA A 61 21.36 -8.90 -1.25
CA ALA A 61 21.00 -10.02 -0.39
C ALA A 61 21.99 -10.16 0.78
N VAL A 62 23.28 -9.85 0.56
CA VAL A 62 24.27 -9.81 1.64
C VAL A 62 23.94 -8.71 2.65
N GLU A 63 23.57 -7.51 2.20
CA GLU A 63 23.13 -6.42 3.10
C GLU A 63 21.92 -6.83 3.95
N ILE A 64 20.93 -7.49 3.34
CA ILE A 64 19.73 -7.97 4.06
C ILE A 64 20.09 -9.06 5.06
N LEU A 65 20.97 -9.99 4.69
CA LEU A 65 21.43 -11.03 5.59
C LEU A 65 22.13 -10.41 6.82
N ASP A 66 22.92 -9.36 6.62
CA ASP A 66 23.59 -8.62 7.69
C ASP A 66 22.59 -7.87 8.60
N GLN A 67 21.64 -7.15 8.01
CA GLN A 67 20.59 -6.45 8.74
C GLN A 67 19.72 -7.40 9.57
N PHE A 68 19.27 -8.52 8.98
CA PHE A 68 18.49 -9.51 9.70
C PHE A 68 19.32 -10.19 10.79
N TYR A 69 20.60 -10.46 10.54
CA TYR A 69 21.48 -11.02 11.55
C TYR A 69 21.65 -10.09 12.76
N ALA A 70 21.74 -8.77 12.52
CA ALA A 70 21.85 -7.76 13.57
C ALA A 70 20.61 -7.72 14.49
N ILE A 71 19.41 -7.96 13.95
CA ILE A 71 18.15 -7.95 14.71
C ILE A 71 17.68 -9.34 15.19
N ALA A 72 18.36 -10.43 14.79
CA ALA A 72 18.01 -11.83 15.07
C ALA A 72 18.16 -12.28 16.54
N ASN A 73 18.12 -11.36 17.51
CA ASN A 73 18.04 -11.69 18.94
C ASN A 73 16.74 -12.40 19.34
N LYS A 74 15.72 -12.32 18.48
CA LYS A 74 14.44 -13.03 18.59
C LYS A 74 14.15 -13.72 17.24
N VAL A 75 13.22 -14.68 17.24
CA VAL A 75 12.73 -15.28 15.98
C VAL A 75 12.21 -14.15 15.10
N VAL A 76 12.81 -13.96 13.93
CA VAL A 76 12.33 -13.00 12.94
C VAL A 76 11.12 -13.64 12.25
N PRO A 77 9.88 -13.16 12.47
CA PRO A 77 8.71 -13.72 11.81
C PRO A 77 8.80 -13.51 10.29
N LEU A 78 8.23 -14.45 9.55
CA LEU A 78 8.21 -14.46 8.09
C LEU A 78 7.71 -13.14 7.49
N GLU A 79 6.74 -12.53 8.15
CA GLU A 79 6.12 -11.26 7.77
C GLU A 79 7.11 -10.08 7.85
N GLU A 80 7.99 -10.04 8.87
CA GLU A 80 9.05 -9.03 8.98
C GLU A 80 10.10 -9.20 7.88
N VAL A 81 10.42 -10.46 7.51
CA VAL A 81 11.35 -10.74 6.41
C VAL A 81 10.80 -10.23 5.09
N GLN A 82 9.55 -10.62 4.77
CA GLN A 82 8.85 -10.17 3.58
C GLN A 82 8.66 -8.65 3.57
N LEU A 83 8.41 -8.06 4.74
CA LEU A 83 8.25 -6.62 4.90
C LEU A 83 9.54 -5.86 4.56
N ALA A 84 10.68 -6.22 5.17
CA ALA A 84 11.94 -5.50 4.92
C ALA A 84 12.40 -5.62 3.45
N LEU A 85 12.15 -6.77 2.82
CA LEU A 85 12.43 -6.98 1.39
C LEU A 85 11.63 -6.02 0.49
N VAL A 86 10.40 -5.70 0.88
CA VAL A 86 9.54 -4.76 0.14
C VAL A 86 9.94 -3.31 0.45
N GLU A 87 10.29 -2.99 1.69
CA GLU A 87 10.82 -1.67 2.10
C GLU A 87 12.08 -1.29 1.30
N GLN A 88 13.02 -2.23 1.14
CA GLN A 88 14.23 -1.97 0.37
C GLN A 88 13.93 -1.75 -1.12
N ARG A 89 12.99 -2.51 -1.73
CA ARG A 89 12.58 -2.31 -3.13
C ARG A 89 12.00 -0.92 -3.36
N ALA A 90 11.22 -0.39 -2.41
CA ALA A 90 10.69 0.96 -2.47
C ALA A 90 11.77 2.04 -2.33
N GLY A 91 12.72 1.86 -1.40
CA GLY A 91 13.86 2.77 -1.22
C GLY A 91 14.80 2.84 -2.42
N LEU A 92 14.94 1.74 -3.17
CA LEU A 92 15.79 1.65 -4.36
C LEU A 92 15.29 2.51 -5.54
N SER A 93 13.98 2.62 -5.73
CA SER A 93 13.40 3.42 -6.82
C SER A 93 13.55 4.92 -6.58
N ALA A 94 13.46 5.36 -5.31
CA ALA A 94 13.67 6.75 -4.91
C ALA A 94 15.11 7.23 -5.20
N ALA A 95 16.11 6.34 -5.09
CA ALA A 95 17.51 6.64 -5.38
C ALA A 95 17.81 6.71 -6.89
N SER A 96 17.00 6.08 -7.74
CA SER A 96 17.21 6.01 -9.20
C SER A 96 16.52 7.12 -10.02
N GLU A 97 15.65 7.93 -9.43
CA GLU A 97 14.88 8.98 -10.15
C GLU A 97 15.51 10.38 -10.11
N HIS A 98 16.68 10.57 -9.51
CA HIS A 98 17.37 11.88 -9.47
C HIS A 98 18.29 12.14 -10.67
N HIS A 99 17.72 12.18 -11.88
CA HIS A 99 18.36 12.83 -13.02
C HIS A 99 17.32 13.40 -14.01
N VAL A 100 16.67 14.53 -13.70
CA VAL A 100 16.43 15.66 -14.64
C VAL A 100 16.00 16.92 -13.83
N ASN A 101 16.90 17.92 -13.80
CA ASN A 101 16.72 19.38 -13.59
C ASN A 101 15.45 19.96 -12.91
N ALA A 102 15.57 20.32 -11.62
CA ALA A 102 14.90 21.47 -10.99
C ALA A 102 15.70 21.94 -9.74
N PRO A 103 15.70 23.24 -9.38
CA PRO A 103 16.71 23.80 -8.49
C PRO A 103 16.43 23.54 -7.00
N ALA A 104 17.49 23.17 -6.30
CA ALA A 104 17.76 23.25 -4.87
C ALA A 104 16.57 23.53 -3.92
N SER A 105 16.03 22.47 -3.32
CA SER A 105 15.50 22.52 -1.96
C SER A 105 15.96 21.29 -1.17
N THR A 106 16.83 21.57 -0.21
CA THR A 106 17.06 20.85 1.06
C THR A 106 17.13 19.33 1.00
N PHE A 107 18.37 18.82 0.94
CA PHE A 107 18.73 17.48 1.39
C PHE A 107 18.06 17.20 2.74
N VAL A 108 17.14 16.24 2.78
CA VAL A 108 16.53 15.76 4.03
C VAL A 108 17.40 14.61 4.53
N GLU A 109 17.93 14.78 5.74
CA GLU A 109 18.75 13.81 6.48
C GLU A 109 18.02 12.46 6.71
N PRO A 110 18.76 11.34 6.87
CA PRO A 110 18.20 9.99 6.89
C PRO A 110 17.61 9.54 8.25
N ASP A 111 17.11 10.46 9.08
CA ASP A 111 16.56 10.15 10.41
C ASP A 111 15.06 10.52 10.54
N ILE A 112 14.31 10.26 9.48
CA ILE A 112 12.87 10.50 9.42
C ILE A 112 12.14 9.38 10.17
N ALA A 113 12.06 9.48 11.49
CA ALA A 113 11.18 8.63 12.29
C ALA A 113 9.74 8.74 11.77
N SER A 114 9.14 7.59 11.45
CA SER A 114 7.73 7.50 11.06
C SER A 114 6.85 7.84 12.27
N PRO A 115 5.77 8.63 12.10
CA PRO A 115 4.85 8.92 13.20
C PRO A 115 4.29 7.65 13.82
N VAL A 116 4.36 7.54 15.15
CA VAL A 116 3.81 6.40 15.89
C VAL A 116 2.30 6.57 16.04
N LEU A 117 1.54 5.65 15.44
CA LEU A 117 0.08 5.63 15.47
C LEU A 117 -0.44 4.69 16.57
N LYS A 118 -1.42 5.15 17.34
CA LYS A 118 -2.13 4.40 18.35
C LYS A 118 -3.28 3.63 17.70
N THR A 119 -2.97 2.44 17.22
CA THR A 119 -3.96 1.49 16.67
C THR A 119 -3.75 0.11 17.31
N ARG A 120 -4.66 -0.85 17.06
CA ARG A 120 -4.46 -2.24 17.49
C ARG A 120 -3.20 -2.86 16.89
N ARG A 121 -2.81 -2.45 15.69
CA ARG A 121 -1.53 -2.81 15.06
C ARG A 121 -0.43 -1.85 15.52
N SER A 122 0.29 -2.26 16.56
CA SER A 122 1.38 -1.45 17.14
C SER A 122 2.60 -1.31 16.23
N ASP A 123 2.74 -2.17 15.22
CA ASP A 123 3.81 -2.19 14.23
C ASP A 123 3.52 -1.31 13.00
N LEU A 124 2.33 -0.70 12.93
CA LEU A 124 1.94 0.09 11.78
C LEU A 124 2.75 1.39 11.68
N ARG A 125 3.49 1.53 10.57
CA ARG A 125 4.29 2.71 10.23
C ARG A 125 4.30 2.95 8.73
N GLY A 126 4.63 4.18 8.33
CA GLY A 126 4.97 4.49 6.95
C GLY A 126 6.27 3.77 6.57
N ARG A 127 6.23 3.02 5.47
CA ARG A 127 7.31 2.12 5.03
C ARG A 127 8.21 2.75 3.97
N THR A 128 7.71 3.76 3.27
CA THR A 128 8.43 4.49 2.22
C THR A 128 8.53 5.97 2.58
N PRO A 129 9.49 6.72 2.01
CA PRO A 129 9.59 8.16 2.24
C PRO A 129 8.27 8.91 1.97
N HIS A 130 7.55 8.58 0.88
CA HIS A 130 6.26 9.19 0.58
C HIS A 130 5.17 8.77 1.58
N GLN A 131 5.15 7.51 2.04
CA GLN A 131 4.21 7.10 3.10
C GLN A 131 4.47 7.83 4.41
N ILE A 132 5.74 8.07 4.78
CA ILE A 132 6.08 8.82 5.99
C ILE A 132 5.70 10.29 5.84
N ALA A 133 6.00 10.90 4.68
CA ALA A 133 5.56 12.25 4.36
C ALA A 133 4.04 12.38 4.42
N TYR A 134 3.31 11.42 3.87
CA TYR A 134 1.84 11.39 3.90
C TYR A 134 1.28 11.33 5.33
N LEU A 135 1.85 10.48 6.19
CA LEU A 135 1.44 10.43 7.60
C LEU A 135 1.67 11.77 8.30
N ARG A 136 2.79 12.45 8.03
CA ARG A 136 3.07 13.79 8.57
C ARG A 136 2.08 14.82 8.04
N ASP A 137 1.84 14.82 6.74
CA ASP A 137 0.89 15.74 6.10
C ASP A 137 -0.50 15.65 6.73
N ILE A 138 -0.98 14.43 7.04
CA ILE A 138 -2.27 14.21 7.71
C ILE A 138 -2.28 14.78 9.14
N LEU A 139 -1.18 14.62 9.88
CA LEU A 139 -1.08 15.08 11.26
C LEU A 139 -0.97 16.61 11.34
N GLU A 140 -0.25 17.22 10.40
CA GLU A 140 0.08 18.66 10.43
C GLU A 140 -0.99 19.54 9.75
N HIS A 141 -1.73 19.03 8.76
CA HIS A 141 -2.69 19.81 7.98
C HIS A 141 -4.15 19.47 8.31
N ASP A 142 -5.05 20.42 8.09
CA ASP A 142 -6.49 20.19 8.26
C ASP A 142 -7.08 19.40 7.08
N ILE A 143 -6.48 19.56 5.89
CA ILE A 143 -6.87 18.82 4.69
C ILE A 143 -5.60 18.23 4.05
N SER A 144 -5.63 16.95 3.70
CA SER A 144 -4.50 16.28 3.07
C SER A 144 -4.95 15.44 1.87
N PHE A 145 -4.20 15.50 0.79
CA PHE A 145 -4.45 14.73 -0.43
C PHE A 145 -3.40 13.63 -0.58
N GLY A 146 -3.84 12.38 -0.68
CA GLY A 146 -3.01 11.23 -1.02
C GLY A 146 -3.33 10.74 -2.42
N VAL A 147 -2.50 11.05 -3.40
CA VAL A 147 -2.76 10.75 -4.81
C VAL A 147 -1.74 9.76 -5.34
N GLY A 148 -2.19 8.66 -5.93
CA GLY A 148 -1.30 7.74 -6.64
C GLY A 148 -1.85 6.32 -6.77
N PRO A 149 -1.02 5.36 -7.20
CA PRO A 149 -1.48 4.04 -7.61
C PRO A 149 -2.22 3.22 -6.53
N ALA A 150 -2.98 2.22 -6.94
CA ALA A 150 -3.53 1.22 -6.00
C ALA A 150 -2.41 0.39 -5.34
N GLY A 151 -2.56 0.13 -4.04
CA GLY A 151 -1.60 -0.66 -3.26
C GLY A 151 -0.45 0.14 -2.63
N THR A 152 -0.44 1.48 -2.75
CA THR A 152 0.51 2.36 -2.05
C THR A 152 0.17 2.60 -0.58
N GLY A 153 -0.96 2.07 -0.10
CA GLY A 153 -1.41 2.19 1.28
C GLY A 153 -2.12 3.51 1.62
N LYS A 154 -2.32 4.42 0.67
CA LYS A 154 -2.93 5.76 0.88
C LYS A 154 -4.23 5.75 1.71
N THR A 155 -5.19 4.89 1.37
CA THR A 155 -6.47 4.81 2.09
C THR A 155 -6.29 4.15 3.45
N TYR A 156 -5.53 3.06 3.53
CA TYR A 156 -5.30 2.32 4.77
C TYR A 156 -4.56 3.17 5.83
N LEU A 157 -3.52 3.90 5.42
CA LEU A 157 -2.79 4.83 6.28
C LEU A 157 -3.66 6.01 6.73
N ALA A 158 -4.57 6.50 5.88
CA ALA A 158 -5.54 7.52 6.27
C ALA A 158 -6.49 7.02 7.36
N VAL A 159 -7.05 5.81 7.19
CA VAL A 159 -7.92 5.19 8.20
C VAL A 159 -7.17 4.96 9.51
N ALA A 160 -5.89 4.58 9.45
CA ALA A 160 -5.05 4.46 10.63
C ALA A 160 -4.85 5.78 11.38
N CYS A 161 -4.64 6.88 10.66
CA CYS A 161 -4.58 8.22 11.26
C CYS A 161 -5.92 8.62 11.88
N ALA A 162 -7.04 8.27 11.23
CA ALA A 162 -8.37 8.54 11.76
C ALA A 162 -8.62 7.79 13.08
N VAL A 163 -8.21 6.52 13.14
CA VAL A 163 -8.27 5.70 14.35
C VAL A 163 -7.38 6.28 15.44
N ASP A 164 -6.13 6.64 15.14
CA ASP A 164 -5.24 7.28 16.11
C ASP A 164 -5.83 8.58 16.68
N ALA A 165 -6.38 9.44 15.82
CA ALA A 165 -7.02 10.69 16.23
C ALA A 165 -8.23 10.45 17.14
N LEU A 166 -9.00 9.38 16.89
CA LEU A 166 -10.13 8.98 17.74
C LEU A 166 -9.64 8.42 19.09
N GLU A 167 -8.62 7.55 19.10
CA GLU A 167 -8.04 6.96 20.32
C GLU A 167 -7.31 7.97 21.21
N ARG A 168 -6.95 9.13 20.65
CA ARG A 168 -6.35 10.28 21.35
C ARG A 168 -7.36 11.37 21.70
N ASP A 169 -8.66 11.13 21.49
CA ASP A 169 -9.72 12.12 21.72
C ASP A 169 -9.60 13.42 20.92
N ALA A 170 -8.72 13.46 19.90
CA ALA A 170 -8.51 14.63 19.04
C ALA A 170 -9.73 14.90 18.15
N VAL A 171 -10.44 13.85 17.77
CA VAL A 171 -11.75 13.91 17.10
C VAL A 171 -12.78 13.10 17.88
N LYS A 172 -14.07 13.38 17.65
CA LYS A 172 -15.18 12.68 18.30
C LYS A 172 -15.85 11.64 17.41
N ARG A 173 -15.59 11.68 16.10
CA ARG A 173 -16.15 10.75 15.12
C ARG A 173 -15.26 10.58 13.90
N ILE A 174 -15.40 9.44 13.23
CA ILE A 174 -14.79 9.14 11.93
C ILE A 174 -15.91 9.01 10.90
N ILE A 175 -15.75 9.69 9.75
CA ILE A 175 -16.69 9.61 8.63
C ILE A 175 -15.92 9.15 7.40
N LEU A 176 -16.19 7.96 6.91
CA LEU A 176 -15.61 7.46 5.67
C LEU A 176 -16.65 7.57 4.57
N THR A 177 -16.27 8.15 3.45
CA THR A 177 -17.16 8.37 2.32
C THR A 177 -16.47 8.00 1.01
N ARG A 178 -17.27 7.47 0.09
CA ARG A 178 -16.86 7.13 -1.27
C ARG A 178 -17.91 7.67 -2.25
N PRO A 179 -17.53 8.22 -3.42
CA PRO A 179 -18.51 8.55 -4.45
C PRO A 179 -19.20 7.27 -4.94
N ALA A 180 -20.49 7.37 -5.23
CA ALA A 180 -21.19 6.29 -5.92
C ALA A 180 -20.82 6.35 -7.40
N VAL A 181 -20.20 5.29 -7.91
CA VAL A 181 -19.75 5.22 -9.30
C VAL A 181 -20.25 3.91 -9.87
N GLU A 182 -20.90 3.99 -11.02
CA GLU A 182 -21.36 2.82 -11.75
C GLU A 182 -20.15 2.15 -12.41
N ALA A 183 -19.42 1.33 -11.66
CA ALA A 183 -18.30 0.55 -12.18
C ALA A 183 -18.83 -0.57 -13.09
N GLY A 184 -19.12 -0.24 -14.34
CA GLY A 184 -19.46 -1.19 -15.42
C GLY A 184 -20.85 -1.84 -15.34
N GLU A 185 -21.46 -1.94 -14.16
CA GLU A 185 -22.84 -2.39 -13.96
C GLU A 185 -23.68 -1.23 -13.42
N ARG A 186 -24.85 -0.96 -14.01
CA ARG A 186 -25.73 0.11 -13.51
C ARG A 186 -26.16 -0.26 -12.10
N LEU A 187 -25.99 0.64 -11.13
CA LEU A 187 -26.37 0.46 -9.72
C LEU A 187 -27.86 0.02 -9.58
N GLY A 188 -28.67 0.28 -10.61
CA GLY A 188 -30.05 -0.18 -10.74
C GLY A 188 -30.27 -1.70 -10.77
N PHE A 189 -29.27 -2.54 -11.08
CA PHE A 189 -29.46 -3.99 -11.29
C PHE A 189 -29.21 -4.89 -10.07
N LEU A 190 -28.52 -4.42 -9.02
CA LEU A 190 -28.37 -5.22 -7.80
C LEU A 190 -29.73 -5.31 -7.08
N PRO A 191 -30.27 -6.50 -6.77
CA PRO A 191 -31.50 -6.61 -5.97
C PRO A 191 -31.23 -6.17 -4.52
N GLY A 192 -32.16 -5.43 -3.92
CA GLY A 192 -32.04 -4.96 -2.52
C GLY A 192 -32.32 -3.46 -2.34
N ASP A 193 -32.26 -3.02 -1.08
CA ASP A 193 -32.34 -1.58 -0.74
C ASP A 193 -31.06 -0.82 -1.16
N LEU A 194 -31.11 0.51 -1.18
CA LEU A 194 -29.97 1.33 -1.62
C LEU A 194 -28.70 1.07 -0.79
N ALA A 195 -28.83 0.68 0.48
CA ALA A 195 -27.70 0.38 1.34
C ALA A 195 -27.02 -0.94 0.93
N GLN A 196 -27.80 -1.98 0.66
CA GLN A 196 -27.32 -3.30 0.19
C GLN A 196 -26.60 -3.23 -1.15
N LYS A 197 -26.93 -2.25 -2.02
CA LYS A 197 -26.25 -2.06 -3.31
C LYS A 197 -24.92 -1.33 -3.20
N VAL A 198 -24.75 -0.49 -2.18
CA VAL A 198 -23.54 0.31 -1.98
C VAL A 198 -22.51 -0.38 -1.08
N ASP A 199 -22.98 -1.29 -0.21
CA ASP A 199 -22.14 -2.02 0.76
C ASP A 199 -20.91 -2.73 0.16
N PRO A 200 -20.97 -3.37 -1.03
CA PRO A 200 -19.79 -4.01 -1.63
C PRO A 200 -18.63 -3.03 -1.91
N TYR A 201 -18.93 -1.80 -2.33
CA TYR A 201 -17.92 -0.77 -2.64
C TYR A 201 -17.26 -0.18 -1.40
N LEU A 202 -17.95 -0.30 -0.26
CA LEU A 202 -17.51 0.22 1.03
C LEU A 202 -16.78 -0.86 1.85
N ARG A 203 -16.87 -2.14 1.44
CA ARG A 203 -16.25 -3.28 2.12
C ARG A 203 -14.77 -3.09 2.48
N PRO A 204 -13.90 -2.57 1.59
CA PRO A 204 -12.49 -2.36 1.93
C PRO A 204 -12.28 -1.41 3.12
N LEU A 205 -13.19 -0.44 3.33
CA LEU A 205 -13.14 0.48 4.46
C LEU A 205 -13.54 -0.21 5.77
N TYR A 206 -14.52 -1.12 5.73
CA TYR A 206 -14.87 -1.96 6.88
C TYR A 206 -13.70 -2.86 7.27
N ASP A 207 -13.07 -3.52 6.30
CA ASP A 207 -11.96 -4.44 6.54
C ASP A 207 -10.78 -3.71 7.19
N ALA A 208 -10.44 -2.50 6.72
CA ALA A 208 -9.41 -1.66 7.33
C ALA A 208 -9.74 -1.31 8.80
N LEU A 209 -10.98 -0.94 9.10
CA LEU A 209 -11.40 -0.65 10.48
C LEU A 209 -11.35 -1.89 11.37
N TYR A 210 -11.78 -3.06 10.89
CA TYR A 210 -11.71 -4.29 11.67
C TYR A 210 -10.27 -4.69 11.99
N ASP A 211 -9.36 -4.46 11.06
CA ASP A 211 -7.94 -4.71 11.27
C ASP A 211 -7.33 -3.75 12.31
N LEU A 212 -7.68 -2.46 12.26
CA LEU A 212 -7.07 -1.41 13.07
C LEU A 212 -7.68 -1.26 14.48
N LEU A 213 -8.96 -1.61 14.67
CA LEU A 213 -9.69 -1.48 15.94
C LEU A 213 -10.12 -2.83 16.54
N GLY A 214 -10.21 -3.88 15.72
CA GLY A 214 -10.83 -5.15 16.06
C GLY A 214 -12.35 -5.16 15.81
N PHE A 215 -12.87 -6.33 15.44
CA PHE A 215 -14.27 -6.51 15.01
C PHE A 215 -15.30 -6.00 16.03
N ASP A 216 -15.26 -6.48 17.27
CA ASP A 216 -16.25 -6.13 18.30
C ASP A 216 -16.26 -4.63 18.64
N ARG A 217 -15.09 -4.01 18.64
CA ARG A 217 -14.94 -2.58 18.94
C ARG A 217 -15.50 -1.74 17.80
N THR A 218 -15.17 -2.09 16.57
CA THR A 218 -15.68 -1.40 15.38
C THR A 218 -17.21 -1.44 15.33
N GLN A 219 -17.82 -2.61 15.59
CA GLN A 219 -19.28 -2.74 15.63
C GLN A 219 -19.92 -1.83 16.69
N LYS A 220 -19.39 -1.80 17.91
CA LYS A 220 -19.88 -0.89 18.96
C LYS A 220 -19.77 0.59 18.59
N LEU A 221 -18.73 0.97 17.85
CA LEU A 221 -18.54 2.36 17.40
C LEU A 221 -19.49 2.73 16.26
N PHE A 222 -19.85 1.78 15.40
CA PHE A 222 -20.92 1.94 14.41
C PHE A 222 -22.29 2.10 15.07
N GLU A 223 -22.65 1.24 16.03
CA GLU A 223 -23.92 1.32 16.77
C GLU A 223 -24.08 2.68 17.48
N LYS A 224 -22.98 3.22 18.01
CA LYS A 224 -22.94 4.54 18.65
C LYS A 224 -22.85 5.72 17.69
N GLN A 225 -22.79 5.46 16.37
CA GLN A 225 -22.58 6.48 15.32
C GLN A 225 -21.29 7.31 15.52
N VAL A 226 -20.29 6.75 16.20
CA VAL A 226 -18.95 7.33 16.31
C VAL A 226 -18.18 7.11 15.02
N ILE A 227 -18.38 5.96 14.37
CA ILE A 227 -17.89 5.71 13.02
C ILE A 227 -19.09 5.65 12.09
N GLU A 228 -19.01 6.38 10.98
CA GLU A 228 -20.02 6.39 9.92
C GLU A 228 -19.34 6.05 8.59
N ILE A 229 -19.91 5.11 7.84
CA ILE A 229 -19.53 4.89 6.44
C ILE A 229 -20.77 5.22 5.60
N ALA A 230 -20.66 6.19 4.70
CA ALA A 230 -21.79 6.67 3.92
C ALA A 230 -21.38 7.10 2.51
N PRO A 231 -22.30 7.08 1.53
CA PRO A 231 -22.04 7.63 0.20
C PRO A 231 -21.79 9.15 0.26
N LEU A 232 -21.00 9.68 -0.68
CA LEU A 232 -20.68 11.11 -0.74
C LEU A 232 -21.90 12.04 -0.76
N ALA A 233 -23.02 11.60 -1.34
CA ALA A 233 -24.26 12.36 -1.37
C ALA A 233 -24.79 12.74 0.03
N TYR A 234 -24.49 11.93 1.06
CA TYR A 234 -24.94 12.15 2.44
C TYR A 234 -24.17 13.28 3.13
N MET A 235 -23.09 13.79 2.53
CA MET A 235 -22.35 14.93 3.05
C MET A 235 -23.04 16.27 2.76
N ARG A 236 -24.01 16.30 1.84
CA ARG A 236 -24.71 17.51 1.44
C ARG A 236 -25.45 18.14 2.63
N GLY A 237 -25.25 19.45 2.82
CA GLY A 237 -25.93 20.21 3.88
C GLY A 237 -25.39 19.95 5.30
N ARG A 238 -24.34 19.14 5.46
CA ARG A 238 -23.71 18.90 6.76
C ARG A 238 -22.60 19.91 7.04
N THR A 239 -22.33 20.15 8.31
CA THR A 239 -21.08 20.75 8.78
C THR A 239 -20.42 19.73 9.69
N LEU A 240 -19.22 19.30 9.30
CA LEU A 240 -18.51 18.21 9.95
C LEU A 240 -17.53 18.82 10.95
N ASN A 241 -18.00 19.12 12.16
CA ASN A 241 -17.17 19.53 13.29
C ASN A 241 -16.66 18.31 14.06
N HIS A 242 -15.48 18.46 14.69
CA HIS A 242 -14.82 17.46 15.53
C HIS A 242 -14.78 16.05 14.91
N ALA A 243 -14.53 15.98 13.60
CA ALA A 243 -14.60 14.76 12.81
C ALA A 243 -13.31 14.52 12.04
N PHE A 244 -12.92 13.24 11.92
CA PHE A 244 -11.95 12.82 10.92
C PHE A 244 -12.69 12.28 9.71
N VAL A 245 -12.56 12.95 8.56
CA VAL A 245 -13.34 12.64 7.36
C VAL A 245 -12.42 12.11 6.26
N ILE A 246 -12.73 10.96 5.69
CA ILE A 246 -11.96 10.38 4.58
C ILE A 246 -12.86 10.29 3.36
N LEU A 247 -12.47 10.95 2.28
CA LEU A 247 -13.05 10.77 0.95
C LEU A 247 -12.15 9.84 0.15
N ASP A 248 -12.57 8.58 0.04
CA ASP A 248 -11.86 7.56 -0.73
C ASP A 248 -12.32 7.55 -2.19
N GLU A 249 -11.42 7.15 -3.07
CA GLU A 249 -11.64 7.00 -4.52
C GLU A 249 -12.13 8.31 -5.17
N ALA A 250 -11.51 9.40 -4.72
CA ALA A 250 -11.86 10.76 -5.05
C ALA A 250 -11.68 11.09 -6.53
N GLN A 251 -10.92 10.30 -7.29
CA GLN A 251 -10.78 10.47 -8.74
C GLN A 251 -12.15 10.36 -9.45
N ASN A 252 -13.11 9.70 -8.82
CA ASN A 252 -14.46 9.50 -9.33
C ASN A 252 -15.46 10.54 -8.81
N THR A 253 -14.99 11.66 -8.28
CA THR A 253 -15.84 12.82 -7.96
C THR A 253 -15.88 13.81 -9.12
N THR A 254 -17.00 14.51 -9.30
CA THR A 254 -17.03 15.72 -10.14
C THR A 254 -16.45 16.93 -9.40
N VAL A 255 -16.12 18.00 -10.12
CA VAL A 255 -15.66 19.27 -9.54
C VAL A 255 -16.67 19.81 -8.51
N GLU A 256 -17.97 19.75 -8.82
CA GLU A 256 -19.02 20.19 -7.90
C GLU A 256 -19.09 19.34 -6.64
N GLN A 257 -18.91 18.01 -6.77
CA GLN A 257 -18.91 17.10 -5.63
C GLN A 257 -17.70 17.31 -4.72
N MET A 258 -16.51 17.52 -5.31
CA MET A 258 -15.30 17.84 -4.56
C MET A 258 -15.45 19.17 -3.80
N LYS A 259 -15.93 20.22 -4.47
CA LYS A 259 -16.22 21.52 -3.84
C LYS A 259 -17.28 21.39 -2.75
N MET A 260 -18.33 20.60 -2.99
CA MET A 260 -19.36 20.31 -1.99
C MET A 260 -18.73 19.69 -0.76
N PHE A 261 -17.89 18.66 -0.91
CA PHE A 261 -17.20 17.95 0.17
C PHE A 261 -16.27 18.87 0.97
N LEU A 262 -15.33 19.55 0.32
CA LEU A 262 -14.31 20.38 0.98
C LEU A 262 -14.95 21.51 1.80
N THR A 263 -16.09 22.05 1.35
CA THR A 263 -16.81 23.10 2.10
C THR A 263 -17.64 22.58 3.28
N ARG A 264 -17.68 21.26 3.54
CA ARG A 264 -18.35 20.70 4.74
C ARG A 264 -17.41 20.61 5.94
N ILE A 265 -16.11 20.75 5.75
CA ILE A 265 -15.12 20.58 6.82
C ILE A 265 -15.27 21.75 7.82
N GLY A 266 -15.59 21.40 9.07
CA GLY A 266 -15.83 22.34 10.15
C GLY A 266 -14.66 22.41 11.15
N PHE A 267 -14.87 23.08 12.27
CA PHE A 267 -13.83 23.28 13.27
C PHE A 267 -13.43 21.99 13.99
N GLY A 268 -12.14 21.88 14.32
CA GLY A 268 -11.57 20.73 15.02
C GLY A 268 -11.66 19.43 14.23
N SER A 269 -11.78 19.53 12.91
CA SER A 269 -11.89 18.38 12.01
C SER A 269 -10.67 18.29 11.11
N LYS A 270 -10.37 17.07 10.68
CA LYS A 270 -9.37 16.77 9.65
C LYS A 270 -10.04 16.06 8.49
N ALA A 271 -9.58 16.33 7.28
CA ALA A 271 -10.07 15.70 6.06
C ALA A 271 -8.92 15.09 5.27
N VAL A 272 -9.09 13.85 4.82
CA VAL A 272 -8.14 13.19 3.93
C VAL A 272 -8.85 12.77 2.65
N VAL A 273 -8.30 13.17 1.51
CA VAL A 273 -8.83 12.85 0.19
C VAL A 273 -7.85 11.90 -0.49
N THR A 274 -8.29 10.68 -0.79
CA THR A 274 -7.47 9.64 -1.43
C THR A 274 -7.99 9.31 -2.81
N GLY A 275 -7.09 9.10 -3.77
CA GLY A 275 -7.50 8.66 -5.10
C GLY A 275 -6.35 8.29 -6.02
N ASP A 276 -6.70 7.71 -7.16
CA ASP A 276 -5.77 7.31 -8.22
C ASP A 276 -6.21 7.95 -9.54
N VAL A 277 -5.48 8.98 -10.00
CA VAL A 277 -5.81 9.70 -11.23
C VAL A 277 -5.74 8.85 -12.50
N THR A 278 -5.14 7.65 -12.43
CA THR A 278 -5.12 6.71 -13.56
C THR A 278 -6.38 5.85 -13.67
N GLN A 279 -7.22 5.83 -12.62
CA GLN A 279 -8.43 5.00 -12.51
C GLN A 279 -9.70 5.86 -12.48
N VAL A 280 -9.82 6.82 -13.41
CA VAL A 280 -11.01 7.67 -13.51
C VAL A 280 -12.12 6.91 -14.26
N ASP A 281 -13.18 6.59 -13.54
CA ASP A 281 -14.37 5.88 -14.04
C ASP A 281 -15.50 6.85 -14.45
N LEU A 282 -15.26 8.17 -14.40
CA LEU A 282 -16.22 9.18 -14.83
C LEU A 282 -16.48 9.10 -16.34
N HIS A 283 -17.64 9.58 -16.77
CA HIS A 283 -17.91 9.78 -18.19
C HIS A 283 -16.82 10.66 -18.82
N LYS A 284 -16.37 10.29 -20.03
CA LYS A 284 -15.24 10.95 -20.72
C LYS A 284 -15.36 12.48 -20.89
N SER A 285 -16.58 13.03 -20.79
CA SER A 285 -16.84 14.46 -20.88
C SER A 285 -16.71 15.20 -19.54
N GLN A 286 -16.58 14.49 -18.42
CA GLN A 286 -16.53 15.08 -17.08
C GLN A 286 -15.09 15.16 -16.59
N THR A 287 -14.71 16.33 -16.07
CA THR A 287 -13.44 16.53 -15.39
C THR A 287 -13.51 15.94 -13.99
N SER A 288 -12.48 15.17 -13.62
CA SER A 288 -12.32 14.67 -12.25
C SER A 288 -12.10 15.82 -11.27
N GLY A 289 -12.91 15.86 -10.21
CA GLY A 289 -12.79 16.81 -9.11
C GLY A 289 -11.48 16.68 -8.34
N LEU A 290 -10.89 15.48 -8.28
CA LEU A 290 -9.57 15.29 -7.67
C LEU A 290 -8.47 15.99 -8.48
N ILE A 291 -8.47 15.78 -9.80
CA ILE A 291 -7.47 16.38 -10.70
C ILE A 291 -7.59 17.91 -10.66
N ASP A 292 -8.82 18.43 -10.72
CA ASP A 292 -9.10 19.86 -10.61
C ASP A 292 -8.64 20.43 -9.25
N ALA A 293 -9.00 19.78 -8.13
CA ALA A 293 -8.65 20.24 -6.80
C ALA A 293 -7.14 20.30 -6.56
N VAL A 294 -6.38 19.30 -7.02
CA VAL A 294 -4.91 19.33 -6.94
C VAL A 294 -4.32 20.53 -7.69
N HIS A 295 -4.91 20.92 -8.82
CA HIS A 295 -4.46 22.09 -9.57
C HIS A 295 -4.87 23.42 -8.92
N VAL A 296 -6.14 23.54 -8.51
CA VAL A 296 -6.74 24.78 -8.01
C VAL A 296 -6.27 25.11 -6.59
N LEU A 297 -6.03 24.10 -5.75
CA LEU A 297 -5.75 24.27 -4.33
C LEU A 297 -4.26 24.23 -3.98
N LYS A 298 -3.37 24.11 -4.97
CA LYS A 298 -1.91 23.97 -4.77
C LYS A 298 -1.28 25.07 -3.89
N ASP A 299 -1.81 26.29 -3.95
CA ASP A 299 -1.27 27.47 -3.25
C ASP A 299 -2.05 27.79 -1.96
N VAL A 300 -3.04 26.96 -1.59
CA VAL A 300 -3.87 27.17 -0.40
C VAL A 300 -3.12 26.64 0.83
N ARG A 301 -2.78 27.56 1.75
CA ARG A 301 -2.13 27.20 3.02
C ARG A 301 -3.02 26.30 3.87
N GLY A 302 -2.42 25.33 4.55
CA GLY A 302 -3.13 24.38 5.41
C GLY A 302 -3.62 23.13 4.68
N ILE A 303 -3.25 22.96 3.41
CA ILE A 303 -3.51 21.74 2.62
C ILE A 303 -2.20 21.03 2.32
N GLY A 304 -2.09 19.75 2.71
CA GLY A 304 -0.97 18.88 2.38
C GLY A 304 -1.23 18.08 1.10
N PHE A 305 -0.21 17.87 0.28
CA PHE A 305 -0.30 17.05 -0.93
C PHE A 305 0.84 16.04 -0.96
N THR A 306 0.48 14.76 -0.96
CA THR A 306 1.44 13.67 -1.17
C THR A 306 1.12 12.90 -2.44
N GLN A 307 2.10 12.88 -3.35
CA GLN A 307 2.05 12.10 -4.58
C GLN A 307 2.81 10.79 -4.39
N PHE A 308 2.09 9.67 -4.47
CA PHE A 308 2.66 8.33 -4.50
C PHE A 308 2.99 7.91 -5.93
N ASN A 309 3.98 7.05 -6.07
CA ASN A 309 4.33 6.40 -7.34
C ASN A 309 4.33 4.87 -7.19
N SER A 310 4.68 4.16 -8.25
CA SER A 310 4.68 2.68 -8.25
C SER A 310 5.72 2.08 -7.29
N SER A 311 6.74 2.84 -6.88
CA SER A 311 7.71 2.36 -5.90
C SER A 311 7.16 2.28 -4.48
N ASP A 312 6.11 3.05 -4.19
CA ASP A 312 5.43 3.02 -2.90
C ASP A 312 4.51 1.81 -2.71
N VAL A 313 4.38 0.98 -3.74
CA VAL A 313 3.50 -0.19 -3.75
C VAL A 313 4.13 -1.31 -2.94
N VAL A 314 3.65 -1.45 -1.71
CA VAL A 314 4.12 -2.48 -0.78
C VAL A 314 3.21 -3.69 -0.88
N ARG A 315 3.57 -4.65 -1.75
CA ARG A 315 2.83 -5.90 -1.97
C ARG A 315 3.67 -7.11 -1.62
N HIS A 316 3.01 -8.23 -1.34
CA HIS A 316 3.68 -9.51 -1.18
C HIS A 316 4.55 -9.83 -2.42
N PRO A 317 5.80 -10.31 -2.28
CA PRO A 317 6.73 -10.50 -3.40
C PRO A 317 6.20 -11.35 -4.55
N LEU A 318 5.39 -12.37 -4.26
CA LEU A 318 4.69 -13.16 -5.30
C LEU A 318 3.71 -12.32 -6.11
N VAL A 319 2.93 -11.45 -5.46
CA VAL A 319 1.95 -10.59 -6.14
C VAL A 319 2.68 -9.58 -7.03
N ALA A 320 3.80 -9.01 -6.55
CA ALA A 320 4.64 -8.14 -7.37
C ALA A 320 5.12 -8.87 -8.64
N ARG A 321 5.66 -10.09 -8.52
CA ARG A 321 6.08 -10.89 -9.69
C ARG A 321 4.94 -11.22 -10.65
N ILE A 322 3.73 -11.47 -10.14
CA ILE A 322 2.55 -11.68 -10.98
C ILE A 322 2.22 -10.41 -11.77
N VAL A 323 2.19 -9.25 -11.12
CA VAL A 323 1.94 -7.96 -11.78
C VAL A 323 3.00 -7.68 -12.85
N ASP A 324 4.28 -7.82 -12.50
CA ASP A 324 5.41 -7.62 -13.42
C ASP A 324 5.28 -8.53 -14.67
N ALA A 325 4.81 -9.77 -14.50
CA ALA A 325 4.58 -10.71 -15.61
C ALA A 325 3.43 -10.26 -16.53
N TYR A 326 2.32 -9.75 -15.99
CA TYR A 326 1.20 -9.25 -16.78
C TYR A 326 1.56 -7.94 -17.52
N GLU A 327 2.26 -7.03 -16.87
CA GLU A 327 2.74 -5.78 -17.49
C GLU A 327 3.71 -6.08 -18.66
N THR A 328 4.62 -7.03 -18.46
CA THR A 328 5.54 -7.50 -19.52
C THR A 328 4.77 -8.10 -20.70
N ALA A 329 3.73 -8.91 -20.44
CA ALA A 329 2.91 -9.51 -21.49
C ALA A 329 2.10 -8.47 -22.27
N GLN A 330 1.56 -7.45 -21.59
CA GLN A 330 0.85 -6.34 -22.23
C GLN A 330 1.80 -5.47 -23.08
N ALA A 331 2.99 -5.14 -22.55
CA ALA A 331 4.00 -4.37 -23.28
C ALA A 331 4.56 -5.12 -24.49
N ALA A 332 4.66 -6.46 -24.41
CA ALA A 332 5.09 -7.33 -25.50
C ALA A 332 4.02 -7.55 -26.57
N GLY A 333 2.81 -6.97 -26.43
CA GLY A 333 1.72 -7.13 -27.39
C GLY A 333 1.34 -8.61 -27.58
N ALA A 334 1.35 -9.39 -26.50
CA ALA A 334 1.12 -10.83 -26.57
C ALA A 334 -0.30 -11.13 -27.09
N ASN A 335 -0.38 -11.47 -28.38
CA ASN A 335 -1.58 -12.00 -29.01
C ASN A 335 -2.04 -13.25 -28.25
N ALA A 336 -3.24 -13.18 -27.67
CA ALA A 336 -3.89 -14.27 -26.92
C ALA A 336 -4.04 -15.58 -27.72
N ALA A 337 -3.74 -15.59 -29.02
CA ALA A 337 -3.81 -16.75 -29.90
C ALA A 337 -2.67 -17.78 -29.70
N GLN A 338 -1.59 -17.47 -28.98
CA GLN A 338 -0.46 -18.41 -28.79
C GLN A 338 -0.50 -19.23 -27.49
N LEU A 339 -1.44 -18.97 -26.58
CA LEU A 339 -1.47 -19.56 -25.23
C LEU A 339 -2.27 -20.88 -25.11
N LEU A 340 -2.89 -21.36 -26.21
CA LEU A 340 -3.70 -22.58 -26.22
C LEU A 340 -2.98 -23.94 -26.07
N PRO A 341 -1.63 -24.13 -26.18
CA PRO A 341 -1.06 -25.46 -26.01
C PRO A 341 -0.76 -25.89 -24.55
N LEU A 342 -0.86 -24.99 -23.56
CA LEU A 342 -0.40 -25.27 -22.19
C LEU A 342 -1.40 -26.03 -21.30
N ILE A 343 -2.59 -26.34 -21.79
CA ILE A 343 -3.54 -27.22 -21.10
C ILE A 343 -3.80 -28.43 -22.00
N THR A 344 -2.82 -29.33 -22.09
CA THR A 344 -3.12 -30.71 -22.44
C THR A 344 -3.50 -31.43 -21.14
N PRO A 345 -4.75 -31.92 -20.98
CA PRO A 345 -5.06 -32.75 -19.84
C PRO A 345 -4.16 -33.98 -19.88
N ALA A 346 -3.41 -34.22 -18.81
CA ALA A 346 -2.58 -35.41 -18.66
C ALA A 346 -3.45 -36.64 -18.94
N ALA A 347 -3.07 -37.43 -19.96
CA ALA A 347 -3.80 -38.60 -20.38
C ALA A 347 -4.09 -39.52 -19.18
N ALA A 348 -5.37 -39.67 -18.85
CA ALA A 348 -5.83 -40.64 -17.87
C ALA A 348 -5.33 -42.04 -18.31
N LYS A 349 -4.39 -42.61 -17.57
CA LYS A 349 -4.00 -44.01 -17.72
C LYS A 349 -5.22 -44.86 -17.39
N ASN A 350 -5.88 -45.37 -18.42
CA ASN A 350 -6.90 -46.41 -18.31
C ASN A 350 -6.30 -47.61 -17.58
N VAL A 351 -6.68 -47.78 -16.32
CA VAL A 351 -6.51 -49.03 -15.59
C VAL A 351 -7.39 -50.07 -16.29
N ARG A 352 -6.78 -50.90 -17.13
CA ARG A 352 -7.45 -52.08 -17.69
C ARG A 352 -7.75 -53.04 -16.54
N LYS A 353 -9.05 -53.23 -16.28
CA LYS A 353 -9.58 -54.44 -15.65
C LYS A 353 -9.24 -55.65 -16.52
N LYS A 354 -8.41 -56.56 -16.02
CA LYS A 354 -8.72 -57.98 -15.87
C LYS A 354 -7.61 -58.67 -15.10
#